data_AF-A0A074YEC8-F1
#
_entry.id   AF-A0A074YEC8-F1
#
_cell.length_a   1.000
_cell.length_b   1.000
_cell.length_c   1.000
_cell.angle_alpha   90.00
_cell.angle_beta   90.00
_cell.angle_gamma   90.00
#
_symmetry.space_group_name_H-M   'P 1'
#
loop_
_entity.id
_entity.type
_entity.pdbx_description
1 polymer ?
#
loop_
_entity_poly.entity_id
_entity_poly.type
_entity_poly.pdbx_seq_one_letter_code
_entity_poly.pdbx_strand_id
1 'polypeptide(L)'
;MDFGSGKNLRQDDAKNCLKSADTSESQSGRERERDQSQQSTKLLPHSVAMVFTPTAPLGRALRRLALTTKQAGKDYYKGTGSGSMGRHTKYGGYRIDWSKVRTYVVPDLKDFALKPFVAENIDKPDKWHELSGTVTGKKYLDAWKDQGGDI
;
A
#
# COMPACT_ATOMS: atom_id res chain seq x y z
N MET A 1 7.58 -8.87 -51.44
CA MET A 1 6.80 -7.62 -51.38
C MET A 1 7.45 -6.74 -50.34
N ASP A 2 8.28 -5.82 -50.82
CA ASP A 2 8.96 -4.79 -50.04
C ASP A 2 8.01 -3.61 -49.80
N PHE A 3 7.93 -3.10 -48.57
CA PHE A 3 7.49 -1.73 -48.31
C PHE A 3 8.23 -1.15 -47.10
N GLY A 4 9.13 -0.20 -47.39
CA GLY A 4 9.05 1.13 -46.78
C GLY A 4 9.79 1.36 -45.46
N SER A 5 11.10 1.57 -45.56
CA SER A 5 11.95 2.21 -44.55
C SER A 5 11.59 3.71 -44.41
N GLY A 6 11.17 4.14 -43.22
CA GLY A 6 11.05 5.56 -42.84
C GLY A 6 12.25 5.99 -41.99
N LYS A 7 13.29 6.50 -42.65
CA LYS A 7 14.45 7.16 -42.03
C LYS A 7 14.12 8.63 -41.80
N ASN A 8 14.34 9.17 -40.61
CA ASN A 8 14.50 10.61 -40.42
C ASN A 8 16.00 10.93 -40.30
N LEU A 9 16.47 11.69 -41.29
CA LEU A 9 17.82 12.25 -41.39
C LEU A 9 17.95 13.52 -40.51
N ARG A 10 19.17 13.70 -39.97
CA ARG A 10 20.00 14.94 -39.83
C ARG A 10 19.33 16.31 -39.94
N GLN A 11 19.68 17.33 -39.15
CA GLN A 11 20.98 18.04 -39.10
C GLN A 11 20.83 19.14 -38.00
N ASP A 12 21.73 19.28 -37.00
CA ASP A 12 23.03 19.99 -36.98
C ASP A 12 22.93 21.37 -36.30
N ASP A 13 23.95 21.64 -35.49
CA ASP A 13 24.59 22.94 -35.18
C ASP A 13 23.89 24.04 -34.36
N ALA A 14 24.31 24.14 -33.09
CA ALA A 14 24.77 25.43 -32.54
C ALA A 14 25.90 25.19 -31.53
N LYS A 15 27.13 25.33 -32.01
CA LYS A 15 28.31 25.64 -31.20
C LYS A 15 28.39 27.16 -30.99
N ASN A 16 29.19 27.55 -29.99
CA ASN A 16 29.68 28.91 -29.68
C ASN A 16 28.77 29.72 -28.73
N CYS A 17 29.26 30.42 -27.70
CA CYS A 17 30.56 31.05 -27.54
C CYS A 17 30.85 31.31 -26.06
N LEU A 18 32.08 31.02 -25.64
CA LEU A 18 32.71 31.56 -24.43
C LEU A 18 32.73 33.10 -24.48
N LYS A 19 32.45 33.76 -23.35
CA LYS A 19 33.07 35.05 -23.01
C LYS A 19 33.02 35.27 -21.50
N SER A 20 34.19 35.16 -20.91
CA SER A 20 34.61 35.65 -19.61
C SER A 20 34.55 37.19 -19.58
N ALA A 21 34.21 37.77 -18.44
CA ALA A 21 34.75 39.05 -17.98
C ALA A 21 34.43 39.25 -16.49
N ASP A 22 35.49 39.31 -15.69
CA ASP A 22 35.54 39.82 -14.33
C ASP A 22 35.14 41.30 -14.30
N THR A 23 34.44 41.75 -13.25
CA THR A 23 34.71 43.06 -12.62
C THR A 23 34.20 43.06 -11.18
N SER A 24 35.13 43.11 -10.23
CA SER A 24 34.91 43.49 -8.85
C SER A 24 34.92 45.01 -8.73
N GLU A 25 33.93 45.61 -8.09
CA GLU A 25 34.09 46.95 -7.52
C GLU A 25 33.27 47.10 -6.23
N SER A 26 34.01 47.43 -5.19
CA SER A 26 33.56 47.68 -3.82
C SER A 26 33.50 49.19 -3.60
N GLN A 27 32.38 49.72 -3.11
CA GLN A 27 32.38 50.98 -2.35
C GLN A 27 31.41 50.94 -1.17
N SER A 28 31.96 51.35 -0.04
CA SER A 28 31.38 51.55 1.27
C SER A 28 30.68 52.91 1.40
N GLY A 29 29.69 53.00 2.28
CA GLY A 29 29.49 54.21 3.09
C GLY A 29 28.07 54.76 3.16
N ARG A 30 27.47 54.66 4.37
CA ARG A 30 26.63 55.63 5.12
C ARG A 30 25.67 56.51 4.28
N GLU A 31 24.37 56.55 4.60
CA GLU A 31 23.85 57.33 5.73
C GLU A 31 22.47 56.86 6.21
N ARG A 32 22.21 57.16 7.48
CA ARG A 32 20.93 57.03 8.18
C ARG A 32 19.99 58.13 7.68
N GLU A 33 18.69 57.86 7.62
CA GLU A 33 17.65 58.54 8.42
C GLU A 33 16.24 58.46 7.77
N ARG A 34 15.31 57.89 8.54
CA ARG A 34 13.85 58.11 8.57
C ARG A 34 13.16 58.61 7.29
N ASP A 35 12.37 57.70 6.70
CA ASP A 35 10.99 58.04 6.37
C ASP A 35 10.05 56.99 6.95
N GLN A 36 9.39 57.41 8.04
CA GLN A 36 8.19 56.81 8.56
C GLN A 36 7.04 57.09 7.58
N SER A 37 5.99 56.25 7.61
CA SER A 37 4.70 56.45 6.91
C SER A 37 4.53 55.82 5.52
N GLN A 38 4.80 54.52 5.39
CA GLN A 38 3.87 53.67 4.63
C GLN A 38 3.50 52.45 5.47
N GLN A 39 2.52 52.65 6.35
CA GLN A 39 1.71 51.56 6.88
C GLN A 39 0.89 50.99 5.71
N SER A 40 1.53 50.22 4.84
CA SER A 40 0.83 49.31 3.96
C SER A 40 0.17 48.29 4.87
N THR A 41 -1.14 48.44 5.05
CA THR A 41 -2.00 47.45 5.68
C THR A 41 -1.69 46.11 5.02
N LYS A 42 -0.96 45.25 5.74
CA LYS A 42 -0.74 43.87 5.33
C LYS A 42 -2.11 43.22 5.38
N LEU A 43 -2.78 43.24 4.23
CA LEU A 43 -4.00 42.50 3.99
C LEU A 43 -3.74 41.09 4.48
N LEU A 44 -4.53 40.65 5.45
CA LEU A 44 -4.57 39.26 5.88
C LEU A 44 -4.69 38.41 4.61
N PRO A 45 -3.89 37.34 4.46
CA PRO A 45 -4.03 36.47 3.30
C PRO A 45 -5.50 36.05 3.23
N HIS A 46 -6.13 36.44 2.13
CA HIS A 46 -7.52 36.16 1.87
C HIS A 46 -7.70 34.65 1.93
N SER A 47 -8.60 34.23 2.82
CA SER A 47 -9.05 32.85 3.01
C SER A 47 -7.92 31.80 3.02
N VAL A 48 -7.14 31.76 4.10
CA VAL A 48 -6.44 30.53 4.47
C VAL A 48 -7.53 29.50 4.77
N ALA A 49 -7.81 28.62 3.81
CA ALA A 49 -8.56 27.40 4.09
C ALA A 49 -7.94 26.76 5.33
N MET A 50 -8.73 26.67 6.40
CA MET A 50 -8.34 26.03 7.66
C MET A 50 -8.04 24.56 7.39
N VAL A 51 -6.82 24.26 6.96
CA VAL A 51 -6.29 22.90 6.99
C VAL A 51 -6.20 22.54 8.46
N PHE A 52 -6.89 21.47 8.86
CA PHE A 52 -6.78 20.92 10.19
C PHE A 52 -5.33 20.46 10.44
N THR A 53 -4.51 21.34 11.00
CA THR A 53 -3.14 21.03 11.41
C THR A 53 -3.12 20.63 12.88
N PRO A 54 -2.54 19.47 13.25
CA PRO A 54 -2.49 19.04 14.64
C PRO A 54 -1.67 19.99 15.51
N THR A 55 -1.99 20.06 16.81
CA THR A 55 -1.18 20.81 17.78
C THR A 55 0.26 20.30 17.83
N ALA A 56 1.24 21.17 18.10
CA ALA A 56 2.66 20.83 18.08
C ALA A 56 3.06 19.54 18.83
N PRO A 57 2.61 19.28 20.08
CA PRO A 57 2.95 18.04 20.78
C PRO A 57 2.35 16.80 20.09
N LEU A 58 1.11 16.90 19.61
CA LEU A 58 0.44 15.84 18.88
C LEU A 58 1.12 15.56 17.53
N GLY A 59 1.47 16.61 16.79
CA GLY A 59 2.22 16.49 15.53
C GLY A 59 3.56 15.79 15.74
N ARG A 60 4.27 16.07 16.85
CA ARG A 60 5.52 15.37 17.19
C ARG A 60 5.30 13.88 17.47
N ALA A 61 4.20 13.52 18.14
CA ALA A 61 3.85 12.13 18.41
C ALA A 61 3.43 11.38 17.13
N LEU A 62 2.57 11.98 16.31
CA LEU A 62 2.06 11.38 15.07
C LEU A 62 3.17 11.04 14.08
N ARG A 63 4.22 11.88 14.00
CA ARG A 63 5.39 11.64 13.14
C ARG A 63 6.19 10.38 13.47
N ARG A 64 6.00 9.80 14.67
CA ARG A 64 6.69 8.57 15.11
C ARG A 64 5.85 7.31 14.88
N LEU A 65 4.57 7.45 14.56
CA LEU A 65 3.71 6.32 14.26
C LEU A 65 4.09 5.68 12.92
N ALA A 66 3.82 4.39 12.78
CA ALA A 66 4.06 3.68 11.53
C ALA A 66 3.17 4.26 10.42
N LEU A 67 3.77 4.56 9.27
CA LEU A 67 3.06 5.14 8.13
C LEU A 67 1.97 4.18 7.62
N THR A 68 0.78 4.73 7.38
CA THR A 68 -0.32 4.05 6.69
C THR A 68 -0.31 4.39 5.20
N THR A 69 -1.16 3.72 4.43
CA THR A 69 -1.30 3.92 2.98
C THR A 69 -1.79 5.32 2.59
N LYS A 70 -2.30 6.13 3.54
CA LYS A 70 -2.91 7.44 3.27
C LYS A 70 -2.12 8.63 3.82
N GLN A 71 -1.05 8.37 4.55
CA GLN A 71 -0.30 9.41 5.26
C GLN A 71 0.84 10.00 4.43
N ALA A 72 1.31 9.30 3.40
CA ALA A 72 2.43 9.72 2.58
C ALA A 72 1.99 10.13 1.16
N GLY A 73 2.86 10.83 0.45
CA GLY A 73 2.62 11.32 -0.91
C GLY A 73 2.65 10.22 -1.98
N LYS A 74 2.74 10.65 -3.25
CA LYS A 74 2.55 9.79 -4.44
C LYS A 74 3.54 8.62 -4.55
N ASP A 75 4.76 8.77 -4.03
CA ASP A 75 5.85 7.78 -4.22
C ASP A 75 5.88 6.71 -3.13
N TYR A 76 5.01 6.80 -2.13
CA TYR A 76 4.95 5.81 -1.05
C TYR A 76 3.86 4.78 -1.31
N TYR A 77 4.27 3.57 -1.66
CA TYR A 77 3.38 2.41 -1.74
C TYR A 77 3.56 1.51 -0.52
N LYS A 78 2.44 1.13 0.12
CA LYS A 78 2.41 0.15 1.20
C LYS A 78 1.34 -0.90 0.91
N GLY A 79 1.73 -2.17 0.94
CA GLY A 79 0.80 -3.30 0.75
C GLY A 79 -0.07 -3.58 1.97
N THR A 80 -1.16 -4.33 1.75
CA THR A 80 -2.17 -4.70 2.78
C THR A 80 -2.15 -6.19 3.15
N GLY A 81 -1.13 -6.94 2.74
CA GLY A 81 -1.03 -8.37 3.06
C GLY A 81 -1.84 -9.29 2.14
N SER A 82 -2.38 -8.80 1.02
CA SER A 82 -3.14 -9.62 0.06
C SER A 82 -2.31 -10.73 -0.63
N GLY A 83 -0.98 -10.66 -0.57
CA GLY A 83 -0.06 -11.59 -1.23
C GLY A 83 0.13 -11.29 -2.72
N SER A 84 1.13 -11.92 -3.35
CA SER A 84 1.43 -11.73 -4.78
C SER A 84 0.72 -12.75 -5.65
N MET A 85 -0.17 -12.29 -6.54
CA MET A 85 -0.96 -13.13 -7.46
C MET A 85 -0.32 -13.26 -8.84
N GLY A 86 0.93 -12.82 -9.01
CA GLY A 86 1.55 -12.67 -10.31
C GLY A 86 2.87 -11.93 -10.26
N ARG A 87 3.17 -11.17 -11.31
CA ARG A 87 4.43 -10.42 -11.44
C ARG A 87 4.26 -9.15 -12.28
N HIS A 88 4.99 -8.09 -11.90
CA HIS A 88 5.08 -6.86 -12.68
C HIS A 88 5.85 -7.07 -13.99
N THR A 89 5.44 -6.38 -15.05
CA THR A 89 6.14 -6.36 -16.34
C THR A 89 7.15 -5.22 -16.40
N LYS A 90 8.10 -5.27 -17.35
CA LYS A 90 9.11 -4.21 -17.56
C LYS A 90 8.50 -2.82 -17.74
N TYR A 91 7.30 -2.74 -18.31
CA TYR A 91 6.63 -1.49 -18.66
C TYR A 91 5.55 -1.08 -17.65
N GLY A 92 5.60 -1.58 -16.41
CA GLY A 92 4.68 -1.18 -15.34
C GLY A 92 3.33 -1.90 -15.31
N GLY A 93 3.08 -2.84 -16.23
CA GLY A 93 1.91 -3.70 -16.19
C GLY A 93 2.01 -4.79 -15.11
N TYR A 94 0.94 -5.57 -14.95
CA TYR A 94 0.91 -6.73 -14.05
C TYR A 94 0.34 -7.95 -14.77
N ARG A 95 1.06 -9.08 -14.74
CA ARG A 95 0.62 -10.35 -15.32
C ARG A 95 0.24 -11.31 -14.21
N ILE A 96 -1.00 -11.79 -14.24
CA ILE A 96 -1.57 -12.72 -13.26
C ILE A 96 -1.05 -14.13 -13.52
N ASP A 97 -0.70 -14.84 -12.44
CA ASP A 97 -0.34 -16.24 -12.43
C ASP A 97 -1.47 -17.03 -11.76
N TRP A 98 -2.26 -17.76 -12.56
CA TRP A 98 -3.44 -18.47 -12.10
C TRP A 98 -3.13 -19.58 -11.08
N SER A 99 -1.89 -20.09 -11.03
CA SER A 99 -1.47 -21.06 -10.01
C SER A 99 -1.43 -20.48 -8.59
N LYS A 100 -1.32 -19.15 -8.47
CA LYS A 100 -1.25 -18.43 -7.18
C LYS A 100 -2.56 -17.80 -6.76
N VAL A 101 -3.55 -17.80 -7.65
CA VAL A 101 -4.88 -17.23 -7.36
C VAL A 101 -5.61 -18.15 -6.40
N ARG A 102 -6.02 -17.60 -5.26
CA ARG A 102 -6.74 -18.36 -4.23
C ARG A 102 -8.18 -18.58 -4.67
N THR A 103 -8.61 -19.84 -4.66
CA THR A 103 -10.00 -20.23 -4.93
C THR A 103 -10.64 -20.79 -3.67
N TYR A 104 -11.89 -20.42 -3.42
CA TYR A 104 -12.69 -20.98 -2.34
C TYR A 104 -13.63 -22.02 -2.96
N VAL A 105 -13.26 -23.30 -2.82
CA VAL A 105 -14.04 -24.41 -3.38
C VAL A 105 -15.24 -24.66 -2.47
N VAL A 106 -16.44 -24.43 -3.02
CA VAL A 106 -17.70 -24.65 -2.31
C VAL A 106 -18.21 -26.05 -2.68
N PRO A 107 -18.50 -26.93 -1.70
CA PRO A 107 -19.13 -28.22 -1.99
C PRO A 107 -20.58 -28.03 -2.46
N ASP A 108 -21.19 -29.05 -3.05
CA ASP A 108 -22.63 -28.98 -3.33
C ASP A 108 -23.42 -28.96 -2.00
N LEU A 109 -24.29 -27.98 -1.85
CA LEU A 109 -25.07 -27.74 -0.63
C LEU A 109 -26.55 -28.11 -0.78
N LYS A 110 -26.95 -28.66 -1.94
CA LYS A 110 -28.30 -29.18 -2.13
C LYS A 110 -28.57 -30.28 -1.10
N ASP A 111 -29.70 -30.17 -0.40
CA ASP A 111 -30.16 -31.11 0.63
C ASP A 111 -29.23 -31.26 1.85
N PHE A 112 -28.33 -30.30 2.10
CA PHE A 112 -27.49 -30.31 3.30
C PHE A 112 -28.28 -29.97 4.56
N ALA A 113 -28.48 -30.96 5.44
CA ALA A 113 -29.35 -30.84 6.62
C ALA A 113 -28.74 -30.05 7.79
N LEU A 114 -27.40 -29.91 7.85
CA LEU A 114 -26.72 -29.28 9.00
C LEU A 114 -26.81 -27.75 8.94
N LYS A 115 -27.13 -27.15 10.08
CA LYS A 115 -27.27 -25.70 10.27
C LYS A 115 -26.15 -25.15 11.16
N PRO A 116 -25.85 -23.84 11.09
CA PRO A 116 -24.83 -23.22 11.96
C PRO A 116 -25.22 -23.21 13.45
N PHE A 117 -26.50 -23.45 13.76
CA PHE A 117 -27.02 -23.49 15.13
C PHE A 117 -27.61 -24.86 15.45
N VAL A 118 -27.48 -25.25 16.71
CA VAL A 118 -28.10 -26.44 17.31
C VAL A 118 -29.30 -25.99 18.14
N ALA A 119 -30.32 -26.83 18.26
CA ALA A 119 -31.48 -26.52 19.08
C ALA A 119 -31.11 -26.45 20.57
N GLU A 120 -31.69 -25.50 21.30
CA GLU A 120 -31.37 -25.23 22.71
C GLU A 120 -31.70 -26.40 23.65
N ASN A 121 -32.65 -27.25 23.25
CA ASN A 121 -33.06 -28.44 23.99
C ASN A 121 -32.07 -29.62 23.87
N ILE A 122 -31.01 -29.50 23.09
CA ILE A 122 -29.98 -30.53 22.95
C ILE A 122 -28.87 -30.21 23.97
N ASP A 123 -28.76 -31.06 24.99
CA ASP A 123 -27.70 -30.95 25.98
C ASP A 123 -26.32 -31.11 25.35
N LYS A 124 -25.36 -30.33 25.86
CA LYS A 124 -23.98 -30.40 25.39
C LYS A 124 -23.38 -31.76 25.76
N PRO A 125 -22.70 -32.45 24.83
CA PRO A 125 -22.02 -33.69 25.16
C PRO A 125 -20.96 -33.48 26.25
N ASP A 126 -20.89 -34.42 27.20
CA ASP A 126 -19.81 -34.46 28.19
C ASP A 126 -18.47 -34.70 27.49
N LYS A 127 -17.45 -33.93 27.88
CA LYS A 127 -16.10 -33.95 27.26
C LYS A 127 -15.35 -35.29 27.38
N TRP A 128 -15.95 -36.33 27.95
CA TRP A 128 -15.31 -37.62 28.26
C TRP A 128 -15.58 -38.72 27.23
N HIS A 129 -15.87 -38.39 25.98
CA HIS A 129 -15.95 -39.41 24.94
C HIS A 129 -14.62 -40.16 24.81
N GLU A 130 -14.65 -41.47 24.58
CA GLU A 130 -13.46 -42.34 24.40
C GLU A 130 -12.49 -41.85 23.30
N LEU A 131 -13.02 -41.03 22.38
CA LEU A 131 -12.32 -40.37 21.27
C LEU A 131 -11.92 -38.91 21.56
N SER A 132 -12.27 -38.36 22.73
CA SER A 132 -11.95 -36.99 23.19
C SER A 132 -10.50 -36.83 23.67
N GLY A 133 -9.75 -37.93 23.76
CA GLY A 133 -8.32 -37.89 24.00
C GLY A 133 -7.52 -37.44 22.77
N THR A 134 -6.24 -37.10 22.97
CA THR A 134 -5.25 -36.91 21.90
C THR A 134 -5.45 -37.97 20.82
N VAL A 135 -5.60 -37.53 19.56
CA VAL A 135 -5.79 -38.40 18.39
C VAL A 135 -4.50 -39.21 18.17
N THR A 136 -4.34 -40.28 18.95
CA THR A 136 -3.22 -41.21 18.87
C THR A 136 -3.43 -42.14 17.67
N GLY A 137 -2.37 -42.42 16.91
CA GLY A 137 -2.45 -43.24 15.70
C GLY A 137 -3.11 -44.61 15.90
N LYS A 138 -2.92 -45.27 17.06
CA LYS A 138 -3.60 -46.53 17.40
C LYS A 138 -5.13 -46.38 17.43
N LYS A 139 -5.65 -45.37 18.15
CA LYS A 139 -7.09 -45.11 18.24
C LYS A 139 -7.72 -44.84 16.87
N TYR A 140 -6.99 -44.15 15.99
CA TYR A 140 -7.43 -43.93 14.62
C TYR A 140 -7.50 -45.25 13.82
N LEU A 141 -6.48 -46.10 13.92
CA LEU A 141 -6.46 -47.41 13.25
C LEU A 141 -7.57 -48.33 13.74
N ASP A 142 -7.83 -48.33 15.04
CA ASP A 142 -8.91 -49.13 15.64
C ASP A 142 -10.27 -48.63 15.10
N ALA A 143 -10.53 -47.31 15.17
CA ALA A 143 -11.76 -46.72 14.61
C ALA A 143 -11.91 -46.94 13.10
N TRP A 144 -10.82 -46.99 12.34
CA TRP A 144 -10.81 -47.26 10.90
C TRP A 144 -11.16 -48.73 10.60
N LYS A 145 -10.60 -49.68 11.37
CA LYS A 145 -10.97 -51.10 11.27
C LYS A 145 -12.44 -51.32 11.63
N ASP A 146 -12.93 -50.66 12.68
CA ASP A 146 -14.32 -50.77 13.14
C ASP A 146 -15.32 -50.23 12.09
N GLN A 147 -14.94 -49.19 11.34
CA GLN A 147 -15.77 -48.60 10.27
C GLN A 147 -15.75 -49.39 8.96
N GLY A 148 -15.05 -50.54 8.91
CA GLY A 148 -15.01 -51.39 7.73
C GLY A 148 -13.97 -50.97 6.69
N GLY A 149 -12.85 -50.39 7.12
CA GLY A 149 -11.68 -50.23 6.28
C GLY A 149 -11.11 -51.59 5.88
N ASP A 150 -11.28 -51.96 4.61
CA ASP A 150 -10.70 -53.19 4.06
C ASP A 150 -9.20 -52.98 3.78
N ILE A 151 -8.37 -53.99 4.08
CA ILE A 151 -6.94 -54.04 3.68
C ILE A 151 -6.75 -54.89 2.44
#